data_AF-A0A1F5C5K4-F1
#
_entry.id   AF-A0A1F5C5K4-F1
#
_cell.length_a   1.000
_cell.length_b   1.000
_cell.length_c   1.000
_cell.angle_alpha   90.00
_cell.angle_beta   90.00
_cell.angle_gamma   90.00
#
_symmetry.space_group_name_H-M   'P 1'
#
loop_
_entity.id
_entity.type
_entity.pdbx_description
1 polymer ?
#
loop_
_entity_poly.entity_id
_entity_poly.type
_entity_poly.pdbx_seq_one_letter_code
_entity_poly.pdbx_strand_id
1 'polypeptide(L)'
;MDDMYLKAGQILDLLGEIELIMAELYRRFSHSFVQDRVLWADLSGDKKGNAGLATELKNALLKNGSPFEVGKINLLVIGTLRQGVESQLERLQRGELGRQNAFFIARDFEKTLIEQRFYESIRSENPEYRAIQEKIRNEKNLHLEKLENYIKTLFPLT
;
A
#
# COMPACT_ATOMS: atom_id res chain seq x y z
N MET A 1 10.78 5.24 26.52
CA MET A 1 10.55 6.20 25.43
C MET A 1 11.11 5.64 24.13
N ASP A 2 12.36 5.17 24.10
CA ASP A 2 13.03 4.55 22.94
C ASP A 2 12.27 3.39 22.26
N ASP A 3 11.62 2.51 23.02
CA ASP A 3 10.89 1.37 22.46
C ASP A 3 9.69 1.77 21.57
N MET A 4 9.01 2.88 21.91
CA MET A 4 7.84 3.35 21.16
C MET A 4 8.23 3.97 19.81
N TYR A 5 9.32 4.74 19.77
CA TYR A 5 9.86 5.31 18.53
C TYR A 5 10.40 4.22 17.61
N LEU A 6 11.11 3.22 18.18
CA LEU A 6 11.58 2.07 17.42
C LEU A 6 10.41 1.31 16.78
N LYS A 7 9.37 1.01 17.57
CA LYS A 7 8.17 0.32 17.09
C LYS A 7 7.44 1.11 15.99
N ALA A 8 7.26 2.41 16.17
CA ALA A 8 6.64 3.27 15.15
C ALA A 8 7.46 3.30 13.85
N GLY A 9 8.79 3.41 13.97
CA GLY A 9 9.70 3.32 12.84
C GLY A 9 9.58 1.99 12.09
N GLN A 10 9.56 0.86 12.81
CA GLN A 10 9.40 -0.47 12.22
C GLN A 10 8.06 -0.63 11.47
N ILE A 11 6.97 -0.10 12.02
CA ILE A 11 5.66 -0.11 11.34
C ILE A 11 5.75 0.64 10.02
N LEU A 12 6.32 1.84 10.02
CA LEU A 12 6.42 2.68 8.82
C LEU A 12 7.38 2.07 7.77
N ASP A 13 8.49 1.48 8.20
CA ASP A 13 9.39 0.75 7.31
C ASP A 13 8.67 -0.43 6.64
N LEU A 14 7.97 -1.26 7.42
CA LEU A 14 7.20 -2.39 6.87
C LEU A 14 6.11 -1.94 5.90
N LEU A 15 5.43 -0.83 6.19
CA LEU A 15 4.42 -0.28 5.29
C LEU A 15 5.06 0.25 4.00
N GLY A 16 6.19 0.94 4.08
CA GLY A 16 6.95 1.36 2.90
C GLY A 16 7.41 0.17 2.04
N GLU A 17 7.89 -0.91 2.66
CA GLU A 17 8.25 -2.15 1.97
C GLU A 17 7.05 -2.77 1.25
N ILE A 18 5.87 -2.81 1.87
CA ILE A 18 4.66 -3.32 1.23
C ILE A 18 4.29 -2.47 0.00
N GLU A 19 4.33 -1.14 0.11
CA GLU A 19 4.04 -0.27 -1.04
C GLU A 19 5.06 -0.52 -2.18
N LEU A 20 6.34 -0.75 -1.88
CA LEU A 20 7.36 -1.09 -2.88
C LEU A 20 7.12 -2.46 -3.54
N ILE A 21 6.77 -3.48 -2.77
CA ILE A 21 6.50 -4.82 -3.31
C ILE A 21 5.23 -4.78 -4.17
N MET A 22 4.20 -4.02 -3.76
CA MET A 22 3.01 -3.79 -4.60
C MET A 22 3.35 -3.01 -5.87
N ALA A 23 4.22 -2.00 -5.78
CA ALA A 23 4.70 -1.28 -6.96
C ALA A 23 5.37 -2.22 -7.95
N GLU A 24 6.18 -3.16 -7.48
CA GLU A 24 6.83 -4.17 -8.32
C GLU A 24 5.81 -5.14 -8.92
N LEU A 25 4.81 -5.59 -8.14
CA LEU A 25 3.72 -6.43 -8.65
C LEU A 25 2.96 -5.75 -9.79
N TYR A 26 2.55 -4.49 -9.59
CA TYR A 26 1.84 -3.71 -10.60
C TYR A 26 2.73 -3.42 -11.81
N ARG A 27 4.02 -3.17 -11.60
CA ARG A 27 4.98 -3.07 -12.72
C ARG A 27 4.99 -4.36 -13.51
N ARG A 28 5.03 -5.54 -12.90
CA ARG A 28 5.03 -6.81 -13.64
C ARG A 28 3.68 -7.10 -14.32
N PHE A 29 2.57 -6.68 -13.72
CA PHE A 29 1.27 -6.69 -14.39
C PHE A 29 1.27 -5.83 -15.64
N SER A 30 1.93 -4.66 -15.63
CA SER A 30 2.02 -3.80 -16.83
C SER A 30 2.75 -4.48 -18.00
N HIS A 31 3.68 -5.40 -17.71
CA HIS A 31 4.40 -6.17 -18.75
C HIS A 31 3.62 -7.41 -19.19
N SER A 32 2.93 -8.08 -18.25
CA SER A 32 2.20 -9.33 -18.51
C SER A 32 0.84 -9.08 -19.16
N PHE A 33 0.22 -7.92 -18.91
CA PHE A 33 -1.11 -7.55 -19.37
C PHE A 33 -1.06 -6.23 -20.15
N VAL A 34 -0.46 -6.30 -21.34
CA VAL A 34 -0.10 -5.12 -22.14
C VAL A 34 -1.30 -4.23 -22.50
N GLN A 35 -2.50 -4.79 -22.63
CA GLN A 35 -3.71 -4.00 -22.90
C GLN A 35 -4.10 -3.05 -21.75
N ASP A 36 -3.61 -3.30 -20.53
CA ASP A 36 -3.86 -2.47 -19.34
C ASP A 36 -2.58 -1.79 -18.85
N ARG A 37 -1.52 -1.75 -19.70
CA ARG A 37 -0.18 -1.32 -19.31
C ARG A 37 -0.16 0.06 -18.65
N VAL A 38 -0.90 1.02 -19.19
CA VAL A 38 -0.92 2.40 -18.69
C VAL A 38 -1.46 2.42 -17.26
N LEU A 39 -2.61 1.79 -17.02
CA LEU A 39 -3.19 1.69 -15.68
C LEU A 39 -2.21 1.09 -14.67
N TRP A 40 -1.58 -0.04 -15.03
CA TRP A 40 -0.65 -0.73 -14.15
C TRP A 40 0.63 0.05 -13.90
N ALA A 41 1.14 0.75 -14.92
CA ALA A 41 2.31 1.61 -14.79
C ALA A 41 2.03 2.81 -13.88
N ASP A 42 0.86 3.44 -14.02
CA ASP A 42 0.41 4.53 -13.14
C ASP A 42 0.37 4.05 -11.68
N LEU A 43 -0.36 2.96 -11.41
CA LEU A 43 -0.48 2.41 -10.06
C LEU A 43 0.88 2.02 -9.47
N SER A 44 1.79 1.47 -10.29
CA SER A 44 3.17 1.19 -9.86
C SER A 44 3.92 2.45 -9.46
N GLY A 45 3.76 3.54 -10.22
CA GLY A 45 4.34 4.85 -9.93
C GLY A 45 3.80 5.41 -8.61
N ASP A 46 2.49 5.41 -8.43
CA ASP A 46 1.82 5.91 -7.23
C ASP A 46 2.28 5.13 -5.98
N LYS A 47 2.42 3.81 -6.09
CA LYS A 47 2.93 2.97 -4.99
C LYS A 47 4.37 3.27 -4.59
N LYS A 48 5.24 3.60 -5.56
CA LYS A 48 6.60 4.10 -5.23
C LYS A 48 6.54 5.44 -4.50
N GLY A 49 5.62 6.32 -4.92
CA GLY A 49 5.33 7.57 -4.22
C GLY A 49 4.95 7.34 -2.76
N ASN A 50 4.00 6.43 -2.51
CA ASN A 50 3.56 6.08 -1.16
C ASN A 50 4.69 5.55 -0.27
N ALA A 51 5.60 4.75 -0.81
CA ALA A 51 6.78 4.30 -0.05
C ALA A 51 7.68 5.46 0.38
N GLY A 52 7.83 6.47 -0.48
CA GLY A 52 8.49 7.73 -0.14
C GLY A 52 7.77 8.47 1.00
N LEU A 53 6.44 8.56 0.93
CA LEU A 53 5.62 9.19 1.98
C LEU A 53 5.72 8.44 3.32
N ALA A 54 5.83 7.11 3.32
CA ALA A 54 6.08 6.35 4.54
C ALA A 54 7.43 6.72 5.20
N THR A 55 8.44 6.98 4.38
CA THR A 55 9.75 7.49 4.84
C THR A 55 9.63 8.91 5.39
N GLU A 56 8.85 9.77 4.73
CA GLU A 56 8.57 11.13 5.20
C GLU A 56 7.84 11.13 6.55
N LEU A 57 6.83 10.27 6.74
CA LEU A 57 6.15 10.08 8.03
C LEU A 57 7.14 9.69 9.13
N LYS A 58 8.04 8.75 8.84
CA LYS A 58 9.06 8.30 9.80
C LYS A 58 9.98 9.46 10.16
N ASN A 59 10.44 10.23 9.19
CA ASN A 59 11.28 11.39 9.43
C ASN A 59 10.55 12.47 10.25
N ALA A 60 9.28 12.75 9.96
CA ALA A 60 8.46 13.72 10.67
C ALA A 60 8.22 13.33 12.14
N LEU A 61 8.08 12.03 12.43
CA LEU A 61 8.02 11.49 13.80
C LEU A 61 9.33 11.65 14.56
N LEU A 62 10.47 11.32 13.92
CA LEU A 62 11.78 11.29 14.58
C LEU A 62 12.38 12.69 14.78
N LYS A 63 12.05 13.66 13.93
CA LYS A 63 12.73 14.97 13.89
C LYS A 63 12.25 15.95 14.96
N ASN A 64 10.97 15.89 15.35
CA ASN A 64 10.34 17.02 16.06
C ASN A 64 9.97 16.75 17.52
N GLY A 65 10.24 15.55 18.06
CA GLY A 65 9.86 15.20 19.44
C GLY A 65 8.36 15.37 19.75
N SER A 66 7.53 15.53 18.71
CA SER A 66 6.10 15.75 18.86
C SER A 66 5.47 14.51 19.50
N PRO A 67 4.55 14.68 20.46
CA PRO A 67 3.82 13.57 21.03
C PRO A 67 3.12 12.77 19.93
N PHE A 68 3.21 11.45 20.06
CA PHE A 68 2.43 10.52 19.26
C PHE A 68 2.10 9.29 20.09
N GLU A 69 1.12 8.56 19.63
CA GLU A 69 0.67 7.31 20.22
C GLU A 69 0.73 6.20 19.16
N VAL A 70 1.16 5.01 19.58
CA VAL A 70 1.04 3.80 18.77
C VAL A 70 -0.16 3.02 19.31
N GLY A 71 -1.23 2.99 18.52
CA GLY A 71 -2.41 2.20 18.80
C GLY A 71 -2.16 0.69 18.73
N LYS A 72 -3.22 -0.08 18.99
CA LYS A 72 -3.16 -1.55 18.84
C LYS A 72 -2.96 -1.89 17.37
N ILE A 73 -1.77 -2.36 17.03
CA ILE A 73 -1.43 -2.90 15.73
C ILE A 73 -0.80 -4.28 15.89
N ASN A 74 -1.28 -5.22 15.09
CA ASN A 74 -0.72 -6.55 15.03
C ASN A 74 0.30 -6.60 13.88
N LEU A 75 1.59 -6.54 14.21
CA LEU A 75 2.68 -6.64 13.22
C LEU A 75 2.60 -7.93 12.41
N LEU A 76 2.02 -9.00 12.97
CA LEU A 76 1.78 -10.24 12.23
C LEU A 76 0.85 -10.01 11.03
N VAL A 77 -0.18 -9.16 11.16
CA VAL A 77 -1.13 -8.87 10.07
C VAL A 77 -0.42 -8.12 8.93
N ILE A 78 0.48 -7.19 9.27
CA ILE A 78 1.32 -6.50 8.27
C ILE A 78 2.23 -7.51 7.57
N GLY A 79 2.86 -8.42 8.33
CA GLY A 79 3.68 -9.50 7.79
C GLY A 79 2.91 -10.43 6.85
N THR A 80 1.69 -10.83 7.21
CA THR A 80 0.82 -11.66 6.37
C THR A 80 0.44 -10.94 5.08
N LEU A 81 0.15 -9.64 5.13
CA LEU A 81 -0.13 -8.86 3.92
C LEU A 81 1.09 -8.86 2.99
N ARG A 82 2.28 -8.57 3.52
CA ARG A 82 3.53 -8.60 2.76
C ARG A 82 3.75 -9.94 2.07
N GLN A 83 3.66 -11.03 2.82
CA GLN A 83 3.79 -12.40 2.28
C GLN A 83 2.72 -12.68 1.21
N GLY A 84 1.51 -12.16 1.41
CA GLY A 84 0.44 -12.22 0.41
C GLY A 84 0.85 -11.60 -0.91
N VAL A 85 1.43 -10.39 -0.91
CA VAL A 85 1.91 -9.72 -2.13
C VAL A 85 3.08 -10.47 -2.77
N GLU A 86 4.06 -10.90 -1.97
CA GLU A 86 5.21 -11.71 -2.44
C GLU A 86 4.74 -13.01 -3.11
N SER A 87 3.76 -13.69 -2.53
CA SER A 87 3.16 -14.88 -3.12
C SER A 87 2.52 -14.60 -4.49
N GLN A 88 1.86 -13.45 -4.69
CA GLN A 88 1.30 -13.10 -5.99
C GLN A 88 2.38 -12.80 -7.03
N LEU A 89 3.51 -12.21 -6.63
CA LEU A 89 4.67 -12.01 -7.50
C LEU A 89 5.22 -13.36 -8.01
N GLU A 90 5.35 -14.35 -7.13
CA GLU A 90 5.78 -15.69 -7.51
C GLU A 90 4.79 -16.37 -8.46
N ARG A 91 3.50 -16.30 -8.15
CA ARG A 91 2.44 -16.85 -9.01
C ARG A 91 2.46 -16.21 -10.39
N LEU A 92 2.67 -14.89 -10.47
CA LEU A 92 2.81 -14.19 -11.75
C LEU A 92 4.02 -14.71 -12.53
N GLN A 93 5.17 -14.87 -11.87
CA GLN A 93 6.39 -15.37 -12.50
C GLN A 93 6.22 -16.80 -13.03
N ARG A 94 5.40 -17.63 -12.38
CA ARG A 94 5.05 -18.98 -12.85
C ARG A 94 3.97 -18.99 -13.93
N GLY A 95 3.42 -17.84 -14.33
CA GLY A 95 2.35 -17.74 -15.33
C GLY A 95 0.98 -18.19 -14.80
N GLU A 96 0.79 -18.27 -13.48
CA GLU A 96 -0.42 -18.78 -12.83
C GLU A 96 -1.52 -17.72 -12.67
N LEU A 97 -1.26 -16.48 -13.10
CA LEU A 97 -2.20 -15.37 -12.99
C LEU A 97 -2.72 -14.95 -14.37
N GLY A 98 -4.03 -15.08 -14.56
CA GLY A 98 -4.74 -14.45 -15.66
C GLY A 98 -5.02 -12.97 -15.40
N ARG A 99 -5.31 -12.23 -16.48
CA ARG A 99 -5.62 -10.79 -16.45
C ARG A 99 -6.70 -10.43 -15.42
N GLN A 100 -7.82 -11.15 -15.43
CA GLN A 100 -8.94 -10.89 -14.53
C GLN A 100 -8.54 -11.06 -13.05
N ASN A 101 -7.78 -12.12 -12.74
CA ASN A 101 -7.28 -12.36 -11.38
C ASN A 101 -6.37 -11.22 -10.92
N ALA A 102 -5.51 -10.68 -11.80
CA ALA A 102 -4.62 -9.57 -11.45
C ALA A 102 -5.38 -8.33 -10.97
N PHE A 103 -6.51 -8.00 -11.62
CA PHE A 103 -7.38 -6.91 -11.19
C PHE A 103 -8.02 -7.15 -9.82
N PHE A 104 -8.58 -8.34 -9.61
CA PHE A 104 -9.20 -8.66 -8.32
C PHE A 104 -8.18 -8.69 -7.18
N ILE A 105 -7.00 -9.27 -7.43
CA ILE A 105 -5.87 -9.26 -6.49
C ILE A 105 -5.48 -7.82 -6.12
N ALA A 106 -5.27 -6.95 -7.11
CA ALA A 106 -4.91 -5.55 -6.86
C ALA A 106 -5.99 -4.83 -6.03
N ARG A 107 -7.27 -4.98 -6.41
CA ARG A 107 -8.40 -4.39 -5.67
C ARG A 107 -8.40 -4.85 -4.22
N ASP A 108 -8.24 -6.14 -3.98
CA ASP A 108 -8.30 -6.71 -2.63
C ASP A 108 -7.13 -6.23 -1.76
N PHE A 109 -5.94 -6.01 -2.34
CA PHE A 109 -4.83 -5.38 -1.63
C PHE A 109 -5.10 -3.90 -1.29
N GLU A 110 -5.59 -3.09 -2.23
CA GLU A 110 -5.96 -1.69 -1.93
C GLU A 110 -7.02 -1.61 -0.83
N LYS A 111 -8.05 -2.46 -0.95
CA LYS A 111 -9.13 -2.55 0.03
C LYS A 111 -8.60 -2.95 1.41
N THR A 112 -7.71 -3.94 1.48
CA THR A 112 -7.09 -4.37 2.74
C THR A 112 -6.30 -3.23 3.38
N LEU A 113 -5.52 -2.46 2.61
CA LEU A 113 -4.76 -1.31 3.13
C LEU A 113 -5.68 -0.22 3.71
N ILE A 114 -6.85 0.00 3.10
CA ILE A 114 -7.85 0.97 3.57
C ILE A 114 -8.55 0.45 4.84
N GLU A 115 -9.02 -0.79 4.83
CA GLU A 115 -9.80 -1.38 5.92
C GLU A 115 -8.97 -1.55 7.20
N GLN A 116 -7.70 -1.97 7.06
CA GLN A 116 -6.82 -2.21 8.20
C GLN A 116 -6.26 -0.92 8.81
N ARG A 117 -6.35 0.22 8.11
CA ARG A 117 -5.95 1.55 8.62
C ARG A 117 -4.56 1.57 9.26
N PHE A 118 -3.60 0.88 8.63
CA PHE A 118 -2.28 0.67 9.22
C PHE A 118 -1.54 1.98 9.49
N TYR A 119 -1.69 2.97 8.62
CA TYR A 119 -1.05 4.27 8.79
C TYR A 119 -1.67 5.04 9.95
N GLU A 120 -2.98 4.92 10.18
CA GLU A 120 -3.69 5.53 11.31
C GLU A 120 -3.43 4.84 12.66
N SER A 121 -2.70 3.72 12.66
CA SER A 121 -2.26 3.07 13.91
C SER A 121 -1.28 3.94 14.70
N ILE A 122 -0.60 4.88 14.03
CA ILE A 122 0.25 5.89 14.68
C ILE A 122 -0.48 7.23 14.59
N ARG A 123 -0.80 7.80 15.76
CA ARG A 123 -1.51 9.09 15.87
C ARG A 123 -0.55 10.15 16.37
N SER A 124 -0.41 11.24 15.61
CA SER A 124 0.37 12.40 16.03
C SER A 124 -0.44 13.67 15.83
N GLU A 125 -0.23 14.65 16.71
CA GLU A 125 -0.78 16.00 16.55
C GLU A 125 0.01 16.86 15.55
N ASN A 126 1.21 16.40 15.15
CA ASN A 126 2.05 17.10 14.17
C ASN A 126 1.25 17.34 12.86
N PRO A 127 1.02 18.61 12.47
CA PRO A 127 0.26 18.93 11.26
C PRO A 127 0.87 18.37 9.98
N GLU A 128 2.20 18.35 9.86
CA GLU A 128 2.92 17.78 8.72
C GLU A 128 2.66 16.27 8.61
N TYR A 129 2.75 15.57 9.74
CA TYR A 129 2.47 14.14 9.82
C TYR A 129 1.03 13.82 9.40
N ARG A 130 0.05 14.58 9.90
CA ARG A 130 -1.37 14.40 9.54
C ARG A 130 -1.64 14.68 8.06
N ALA A 131 -0.99 15.69 7.48
CA ALA A 131 -1.12 16.02 6.07
C ALA A 131 -0.61 14.88 5.17
N ILE A 132 0.52 14.26 5.53
CA ILE A 132 1.07 13.12 4.80
C ILE A 132 0.17 11.88 4.95
N GLN A 133 -0.35 11.59 6.15
CA GLN A 133 -1.30 10.49 6.35
C GLN A 133 -2.57 10.66 5.50
N GLU A 134 -3.10 11.88 5.45
CA GLU A 134 -4.30 12.19 4.67
C GLU A 134 -4.03 12.02 3.16
N LYS A 135 -2.86 12.45 2.69
CA LYS A 135 -2.44 12.23 1.30
C LYS A 135 -2.43 10.74 0.94
N ILE A 136 -1.75 9.91 1.75
CA ILE A 136 -1.69 8.45 1.54
C ILE A 136 -3.09 7.82 1.53
N ARG A 137 -3.99 8.26 2.43
CA ARG A 137 -5.36 7.77 2.49
C ARG A 137 -6.12 8.09 1.20
N ASN A 138 -6.01 9.33 0.73
CA ASN A 138 -6.70 9.78 -0.48
C ASN A 138 -6.17 9.04 -1.72
N GLU A 139 -4.86 8.87 -1.85
CA GLU A 139 -4.24 8.09 -2.94
C GLU A 139 -4.77 6.65 -2.97
N LYS A 140 -4.87 5.98 -1.81
CA LYS A 140 -5.42 4.61 -1.73
C LYS A 140 -6.88 4.52 -2.14
N ASN A 141 -7.71 5.45 -1.69
CA ASN A 141 -9.12 5.49 -2.09
C ASN A 141 -9.26 5.68 -3.60
N LEU A 142 -8.45 6.57 -4.19
CA LEU A 142 -8.42 6.80 -5.64
C LEU A 142 -7.96 5.55 -6.40
N HIS A 143 -6.96 4.81 -5.89
CA HIS A 143 -6.54 3.55 -6.51
C HIS A 143 -7.64 2.50 -6.49
N LEU A 144 -8.30 2.33 -5.33
CA LEU A 144 -9.40 1.37 -5.19
C LEU A 144 -10.55 1.73 -6.15
N GLU A 145 -10.94 3.00 -6.19
CA GLU A 145 -11.98 3.48 -7.10
C GLU A 145 -11.60 3.23 -8.57
N LYS A 146 -10.37 3.56 -8.96
CA LYS A 146 -9.84 3.33 -10.33
C LYS A 146 -9.95 1.85 -10.69
N LEU A 147 -9.52 0.95 -9.80
CA LEU A 147 -9.59 -0.50 -9.99
C LEU A 147 -11.02 -1.01 -10.07
N GLU A 148 -11.91 -0.58 -9.18
CA GLU A 148 -13.31 -1.01 -9.17
C GLU A 148 -14.05 -0.56 -10.43
N ASN A 149 -13.83 0.67 -10.88
CA ASN A 149 -14.41 1.18 -12.12
C ASN A 149 -13.89 0.39 -13.33
N TYR A 150 -12.59 0.13 -13.41
CA TYR A 150 -12.01 -0.69 -14.47
C TYR A 150 -12.58 -2.12 -14.49
N ILE A 151 -12.69 -2.75 -13.31
CA ILE A 151 -13.27 -4.10 -13.17
C ILE A 151 -14.72 -4.12 -13.66
N LYS A 152 -15.55 -3.15 -13.24
CA LYS A 152 -16.95 -3.06 -13.67
C LYS A 152 -17.08 -2.93 -15.20
N THR A 153 -16.18 -2.16 -15.83
CA THR A 153 -16.18 -1.99 -17.29
C THR A 153 -15.69 -3.24 -18.03
N LEU A 154 -14.64 -3.89 -17.55
CA LEU A 154 -14.01 -5.02 -18.24
C LEU A 154 -14.68 -6.37 -17.99
N PHE A 155 -15.26 -6.55 -16.80
CA PHE A 155 -15.80 -7.82 -16.32
C PHE A 155 -17.20 -7.60 -15.73
N PRO A 156 -18.17 -7.16 -16.55
CA PRO A 156 -19.53 -6.95 -16.08
C PRO A 156 -20.11 -8.25 -15.51
N LEU A 157 -20.80 -8.15 -14.38
CA LEU A 157 -21.59 -9.26 -13.84
C LEU A 157 -22.71 -9.56 -14.85
N THR A 158 -22.64 -10.72 -15.50
CA THR A 158 -23.72 -11.29 -16.30
C THR A 158 -24.89 -11.71 -15.43
#